data_AF-A0A7I9ZFA8-F1
#
_entry.id   AF-A0A7I9ZFA8-F1
#
_cell.length_a   1.000
_cell.length_b   1.000
_cell.length_c   1.000
_cell.angle_alpha   90.00
_cell.angle_beta   90.00
_cell.angle_gamma   90.00
#
_symmetry.space_group_name_H-M   'P 1'
#
loop_
_entity.id
_entity.type
_entity.pdbx_description
1 polymer ?
#
loop_
_entity_poly.entity_id
_entity_poly.type
_entity_poly.pdbx_seq_one_letter_code
_entity_poly.pdbx_strand_id
1 'polypeptide(L)'
;MAAEPIEIGRISAFVRWVARTPWPVFTLGMLQADIIGALLVLGFLRFGLPPEDRIQLQDLPAYNLAIFLGYLFVSFTVASYLTLRMLIPVMRWQRRDMLLGDRDPADTAVARIRALKMPFYRSLISATNWLLGSVVFIVASWPVASKSAPVVAVATGLGATATAIIGYLQSERVLRPVAVAALRGGVPESFHAPGVILRQVLTWVLSTGVPVLAIVLALVASKFAILTAPPNA
;
A
#
# COMPACT_ATOMS: atom_id res chain seq x y z
N MET A 1 -38.84 -12.40 -8.52
CA MET A 1 -37.64 -11.54 -8.62
C MET A 1 -36.64 -12.23 -9.54
N ALA A 2 -36.76 -12.03 -10.85
CA ALA A 2 -35.81 -12.54 -11.82
C ALA A 2 -34.69 -11.51 -11.97
N ALA A 3 -33.44 -11.92 -11.78
CA ALA A 3 -32.29 -11.07 -12.06
C ALA A 3 -32.21 -10.83 -13.57
N GLU A 4 -32.40 -9.59 -14.00
CA GLU A 4 -32.18 -9.20 -15.40
C GLU A 4 -30.78 -9.63 -15.86
N PRO A 5 -30.66 -10.32 -17.00
CA PRO A 5 -29.36 -10.70 -17.53
C PRO A 5 -28.56 -9.42 -17.83
N ILE A 6 -27.39 -9.29 -17.22
CA ILE A 6 -26.50 -8.15 -17.45
C ILE A 6 -26.05 -8.22 -18.91
N GLU A 7 -26.64 -7.38 -19.77
CA GLU A 7 -26.27 -7.29 -21.18
C GLU A 7 -24.76 -7.09 -21.35
N ILE A 8 -24.12 -7.99 -22.10
CA ILE A 8 -22.67 -8.00 -22.36
C ILE A 8 -22.20 -6.67 -22.98
N GLY A 9 -23.06 -5.99 -23.74
CA GLY A 9 -22.82 -4.64 -24.27
C GLY A 9 -22.59 -3.59 -23.17
N ARG A 10 -23.34 -3.67 -22.07
CA ARG A 10 -23.26 -2.75 -20.91
C ARG A 10 -21.94 -2.93 -20.14
N ILE A 11 -21.43 -4.16 -20.07
CA ILE A 11 -20.13 -4.48 -19.45
C ILE A 11 -18.99 -3.94 -20.32
N SER A 12 -19.04 -4.14 -21.64
CA SER A 12 -17.99 -3.68 -22.55
C SER A 12 -17.86 -2.15 -22.56
N ALA A 13 -18.99 -1.42 -22.52
CA ALA A 13 -19.02 0.03 -22.44
C ALA A 13 -18.48 0.53 -21.08
N PHE A 14 -18.81 -0.16 -20.00
CA PHE A 14 -18.27 0.12 -18.66
C PHE A 14 -16.75 -0.07 -18.61
N VAL A 15 -16.23 -1.20 -19.10
CA VAL A 15 -14.79 -1.48 -19.14
C VAL A 15 -14.04 -0.45 -19.98
N ARG A 16 -14.58 -0.08 -21.15
CA ARG A 16 -13.99 0.95 -22.02
C ARG A 16 -13.97 2.34 -21.36
N TRP A 17 -14.99 2.66 -20.58
CA TRP A 17 -15.03 3.88 -19.78
C TRP A 17 -14.01 3.85 -18.64
N VAL A 18 -13.99 2.78 -17.83
CA VAL A 18 -13.02 2.60 -16.74
C VAL A 18 -11.58 2.70 -17.26
N ALA A 19 -11.28 2.09 -18.41
CA ALA A 19 -9.97 2.13 -19.05
C ALA A 19 -9.50 3.55 -19.43
N ARG A 20 -10.44 4.47 -19.69
CA ARG A 20 -10.16 5.89 -19.99
C ARG A 20 -10.18 6.80 -18.75
N THR A 21 -10.48 6.24 -17.59
CA THR A 21 -10.58 6.97 -16.32
C THR A 21 -9.28 6.75 -15.51
N PRO A 22 -8.92 7.58 -14.50
CA PRO A 22 -7.76 7.37 -13.62
C PRO A 22 -7.65 6.01 -12.89
N TRP A 23 -8.69 5.19 -12.88
CA TRP A 23 -8.79 3.99 -12.03
C TRP A 23 -7.78 2.88 -12.33
N PRO A 24 -7.45 2.53 -13.60
CA PRO A 24 -6.41 1.54 -13.88
C PRO A 24 -5.03 2.02 -13.40
N VAL A 25 -4.73 3.32 -13.57
CA VAL A 25 -3.48 3.92 -13.07
C VAL A 25 -3.44 3.87 -11.55
N PHE A 26 -4.58 4.08 -10.87
CA PHE A 26 -4.67 3.93 -9.42
C PHE A 26 -4.31 2.51 -8.97
N THR A 27 -4.91 1.49 -9.60
CA THR A 27 -4.67 0.08 -9.25
C THR A 27 -3.26 -0.38 -9.60
N LEU A 28 -2.72 0.03 -10.76
CA LEU A 28 -1.33 -0.24 -11.12
C LEU A 28 -0.36 0.46 -10.16
N GLY A 29 -0.68 1.67 -9.72
CA GLY A 29 0.08 2.38 -8.70
C GLY A 29 0.11 1.64 -7.36
N MET A 30 -1.00 0.97 -6.97
CA MET A 30 -1.02 0.09 -5.81
C MET A 30 0.00 -1.03 -5.92
N LEU A 31 -0.08 -1.81 -7.00
CA LEU A 31 0.87 -2.88 -7.28
C LEU A 31 2.31 -2.36 -7.27
N GLN A 32 2.56 -1.23 -7.93
CA GLN A 32 3.89 -0.62 -7.99
C GLN A 32 4.42 -0.25 -6.61
N ALA A 33 3.58 0.34 -5.74
CA ALA A 33 4.00 0.72 -4.39
C ALA A 33 4.38 -0.51 -3.56
N ASP A 34 3.57 -1.57 -3.60
CA ASP A 34 3.86 -2.82 -2.90
C ASP A 34 5.12 -3.51 -3.41
N ILE A 35 5.35 -3.51 -4.73
CA ILE A 35 6.59 -4.03 -5.34
C ILE A 35 7.81 -3.24 -4.85
N ILE A 36 7.75 -1.90 -4.85
CA ILE A 36 8.85 -1.05 -4.37
C ILE A 36 9.16 -1.35 -2.89
N GLY A 37 8.14 -1.44 -2.05
CA GLY A 37 8.30 -1.82 -0.65
C GLY A 37 8.93 -3.20 -0.49
N ALA A 38 8.44 -4.20 -1.23
CA ALA A 38 8.96 -5.56 -1.15
C ALA A 38 10.43 -5.63 -1.59
N LEU A 39 10.79 -4.92 -2.67
CA LEU A 39 12.18 -4.80 -3.12
C LEU A 39 13.07 -4.10 -2.09
N LEU A 40 12.55 -3.06 -1.42
CA LEU A 40 13.28 -2.38 -0.34
C LEU A 40 13.57 -3.36 0.80
N VAL A 41 12.56 -4.09 1.28
CA VAL A 41 12.72 -5.03 2.39
C VAL A 41 13.61 -6.21 2.01
N LEU A 42 13.29 -6.92 0.93
CA LEU A 42 14.05 -8.09 0.52
C LEU A 42 15.48 -7.70 0.09
N GLY A 43 15.64 -6.55 -0.57
CA GLY A 43 16.95 -6.00 -0.91
C GLY A 43 17.76 -5.66 0.34
N PHE A 44 17.15 -5.02 1.33
CA PHE A 44 17.82 -4.72 2.60
C PHE A 44 18.21 -6.00 3.36
N LEU A 45 17.29 -6.96 3.49
CA LEU A 45 17.57 -8.22 4.19
C LEU A 45 18.63 -9.08 3.48
N ARG A 46 18.72 -8.98 2.15
CA ARG A 46 19.70 -9.73 1.36
C ARG A 46 21.06 -9.05 1.27
N PHE A 47 21.11 -7.72 1.14
CA PHE A 47 22.33 -6.99 0.81
C PHE A 47 22.75 -5.99 1.89
N GLY A 48 21.81 -5.47 2.67
CA GLY A 48 22.07 -4.49 3.73
C GLY A 48 22.55 -5.10 5.05
N LEU A 49 22.28 -6.40 5.28
CA LEU A 49 22.71 -7.09 6.49
C LEU A 49 24.12 -7.69 6.39
N PRO A 50 24.82 -7.80 7.54
CA PRO A 50 26.06 -8.58 7.65
C PRO A 50 25.88 -10.01 7.11
N PRO A 51 26.91 -10.64 6.52
CA PRO A 51 26.79 -11.95 5.86
C PRO A 51 26.07 -13.02 6.69
N GLU A 52 26.33 -13.07 7.98
CA GLU A 52 25.77 -13.99 8.97
C GLU A 52 24.28 -13.79 9.27
N ASP A 53 23.74 -12.59 9.04
CA ASP A 53 22.35 -12.22 9.32
C ASP A 53 21.50 -12.09 8.04
N ARG A 54 22.09 -12.32 6.87
CA ARG A 54 21.37 -12.21 5.58
C ARG A 54 20.29 -13.26 5.49
N ILE A 55 19.10 -12.83 5.07
CA ILE A 55 17.98 -13.74 4.83
C ILE A 55 17.80 -13.90 3.33
N GLN A 56 18.00 -15.13 2.84
CA GLN A 56 17.66 -15.49 1.47
C GLN A 56 16.38 -16.33 1.47
N LEU A 57 15.46 -16.00 0.57
CA LEU A 57 14.20 -16.74 0.43
C LEU A 57 14.43 -18.23 0.10
N GLN A 58 15.55 -18.56 -0.53
CA GLN A 58 15.93 -19.93 -0.88
C GLN A 58 16.39 -20.78 0.32
N ASP A 59 16.79 -20.14 1.42
CA ASP A 59 17.26 -20.82 2.63
C ASP A 59 16.07 -21.17 3.56
N LEU A 60 14.89 -20.59 3.30
CA LEU A 60 13.68 -20.90 4.06
C LEU A 60 13.17 -22.30 3.74
N PRO A 61 12.64 -23.05 4.73
CA PRO A 61 11.95 -24.30 4.48
C PRO A 61 10.85 -24.11 3.42
N ALA A 62 10.82 -24.97 2.39
CA ALA A 62 9.89 -24.83 1.26
C ALA A 62 8.43 -24.73 1.71
N TYR A 63 8.06 -25.43 2.78
CA TYR A 63 6.72 -25.35 3.38
C TYR A 63 6.42 -23.96 3.96
N ASN A 64 7.35 -23.36 4.71
CA ASN A 64 7.20 -22.01 5.27
C ASN A 64 7.13 -20.96 4.16
N LEU A 65 7.98 -21.11 3.13
CA LEU A 65 7.95 -20.24 1.96
C LEU A 65 6.61 -20.35 1.22
N ALA A 66 6.08 -21.56 1.02
CA ALA A 66 4.79 -21.76 0.38
C ALA A 66 3.64 -21.13 1.19
N ILE A 67 3.65 -21.28 2.52
CA ILE A 67 2.67 -20.60 3.40
C ILE A 67 2.79 -19.09 3.26
N PHE A 68 4.02 -18.55 3.31
CA PHE A 68 4.25 -17.11 3.20
C PHE A 68 3.76 -16.55 1.85
N LEU A 69 4.09 -17.22 0.74
CA LEU A 69 3.64 -16.81 -0.59
C LEU A 69 2.13 -16.95 -0.76
N GLY A 70 1.53 -18.03 -0.25
CA GLY A 70 0.08 -18.22 -0.25
C GLY A 70 -0.64 -17.14 0.55
N TYR A 71 -0.13 -16.82 1.74
CA TYR A 71 -0.64 -15.73 2.56
C TYR A 71 -0.52 -14.39 1.83
N LEU A 72 0.64 -14.08 1.23
CA LEU A 72 0.87 -12.84 0.50
C LEU A 72 -0.10 -12.68 -0.67
N PHE A 73 -0.32 -13.76 -1.43
CA PHE A 73 -1.28 -13.76 -2.53
C PHE A 73 -2.72 -13.49 -2.05
N VAL A 74 -3.17 -14.20 -1.01
CA VAL A 74 -4.52 -14.03 -0.47
C VAL A 74 -4.69 -12.63 0.15
N SER A 75 -3.75 -12.18 0.98
CA SER A 75 -3.82 -10.89 1.67
C SER A 75 -3.80 -9.72 0.69
N PHE A 76 -2.92 -9.77 -0.33
CA PHE A 76 -2.87 -8.79 -1.41
C PHE A 76 -4.18 -8.75 -2.20
N THR A 77 -4.75 -9.92 -2.53
CA THR A 77 -6.03 -10.01 -3.23
C THR A 77 -7.18 -9.40 -2.42
N VAL A 78 -7.25 -9.72 -1.12
CA VAL A 78 -8.26 -9.17 -0.21
C VAL A 78 -8.10 -7.66 -0.06
N ALA A 79 -6.89 -7.16 0.19
CA ALA A 79 -6.60 -5.73 0.35
C ALA A 79 -6.95 -4.94 -0.93
N SER A 80 -6.58 -5.49 -2.10
CA SER A 80 -6.93 -4.93 -3.40
C SER A 80 -8.45 -4.91 -3.61
N TYR A 81 -9.12 -6.02 -3.31
CA TYR A 81 -10.58 -6.12 -3.41
C TYR A 81 -11.29 -5.11 -2.50
N LEU A 82 -10.88 -4.99 -1.23
CA LEU A 82 -11.45 -4.03 -0.29
C LEU A 82 -11.26 -2.59 -0.77
N THR A 83 -10.06 -2.26 -1.25
CA THR A 83 -9.75 -0.92 -1.77
C THR A 83 -10.60 -0.61 -3.01
N LEU A 84 -10.69 -1.52 -3.97
CA LEU A 84 -11.52 -1.36 -5.16
C LEU A 84 -13.00 -1.24 -4.81
N ARG A 85 -13.49 -2.04 -3.86
CA ARG A 85 -14.88 -1.99 -3.39
C ARG A 85 -15.22 -0.64 -2.75
N MET A 86 -14.29 -0.05 -2.01
CA MET A 86 -14.45 1.30 -1.45
C MET A 86 -14.51 2.39 -2.53
N LEU A 87 -13.93 2.16 -3.71
CA LEU A 87 -13.96 3.08 -4.85
C LEU A 87 -15.25 2.99 -5.67
N ILE A 88 -15.99 1.89 -5.62
CA ILE A 88 -17.22 1.70 -6.41
C ILE A 88 -18.21 2.87 -6.26
N PRO A 89 -18.54 3.38 -5.06
CA PRO A 89 -19.44 4.52 -4.92
C PRO A 89 -18.91 5.80 -5.57
N VAL A 90 -17.59 6.04 -5.48
CA VAL A 90 -16.93 7.21 -6.09
C VAL A 90 -16.97 7.11 -7.62
N MET A 91 -16.72 5.92 -8.17
CA MET A 91 -16.82 5.65 -9.61
C MET A 91 -18.24 5.84 -10.13
N ARG A 92 -19.24 5.35 -9.39
CA ARG A 92 -20.66 5.49 -9.76
C ARG A 92 -21.11 6.94 -9.74
N TRP A 93 -20.68 7.72 -8.74
CA TRP A 93 -20.93 9.15 -8.69
C TRP A 93 -20.27 9.90 -9.85
N GLN A 94 -18.97 9.68 -10.09
CA GLN A 94 -18.24 10.33 -11.20
C GLN A 94 -18.90 10.04 -12.56
N ARG A 95 -19.39 8.81 -12.76
CA ARG A 95 -20.10 8.43 -13.98
C ARG A 95 -21.47 9.12 -14.09
N ARG A 96 -22.24 9.25 -13.01
CA ARG A 96 -23.53 9.98 -13.00
C ARG A 96 -23.34 11.47 -13.27
N ASP A 97 -22.39 12.10 -12.58
CA ASP A 97 -22.08 13.53 -12.76
C ASP A 97 -21.65 13.84 -14.20
N MET A 98 -20.80 12.98 -14.79
CA MET A 98 -20.31 13.16 -16.16
C MET A 98 -21.35 12.84 -17.25
N LEU A 99 -22.33 11.97 -16.99
CA LEU A 99 -23.30 11.53 -18.01
C LEU A 99 -24.66 12.23 -17.93
N LEU A 100 -25.13 12.63 -16.76
CA LEU A 100 -26.52 13.06 -16.56
C LEU A 100 -26.66 14.51 -16.10
N GLY A 101 -25.60 15.14 -15.57
CA GLY A 101 -25.66 16.51 -15.02
C GLY A 101 -26.61 16.67 -13.82
N ASP A 102 -27.31 15.61 -13.42
CA ASP A 102 -28.33 15.60 -12.39
C ASP A 102 -27.68 15.29 -11.04
N ARG A 103 -27.83 16.25 -10.11
CA ARG A 103 -27.17 16.23 -8.81
C ARG A 103 -28.19 15.90 -7.74
N ASP A 104 -28.25 14.64 -7.33
CA ASP A 104 -28.85 14.32 -6.05
C ASP A 104 -27.90 14.83 -4.92
N PRO A 105 -28.34 15.78 -4.08
CA PRO A 105 -27.51 16.35 -3.02
C PRO A 105 -27.02 15.30 -2.00
N ALA A 106 -27.81 14.25 -1.74
CA ALA A 106 -27.49 13.23 -0.75
C ALA A 106 -26.40 12.26 -1.24
N ASP A 107 -26.51 11.78 -2.49
CA ASP A 107 -25.50 10.93 -3.13
C ASP A 107 -24.16 11.67 -3.30
N THR A 108 -24.23 12.97 -3.59
CA THR A 108 -23.05 13.83 -3.76
C THR A 108 -22.27 13.99 -2.47
N ALA A 109 -22.94 14.17 -1.33
CA ALA A 109 -22.27 14.32 -0.03
C ALA A 109 -21.51 13.06 0.41
N VAL A 110 -22.11 11.87 0.26
CA VAL A 110 -21.48 10.59 0.65
C VAL A 110 -20.29 10.25 -0.27
N ALA A 111 -20.46 10.42 -1.58
CA ALA A 111 -19.38 10.18 -2.55
C ALA A 111 -18.21 11.14 -2.34
N ARG A 112 -18.51 12.41 -2.03
CA ARG A 112 -17.52 13.45 -1.73
C ARG A 112 -16.72 13.13 -0.47
N ILE A 113 -17.36 12.82 0.65
CA ILE A 113 -16.65 12.49 1.89
C ILE A 113 -15.76 11.25 1.70
N ARG A 114 -16.26 10.22 0.99
CA ARG A 114 -15.46 9.01 0.70
C ARG A 114 -14.29 9.30 -0.23
N ALA A 115 -14.49 10.06 -1.30
CA ALA A 115 -13.40 10.43 -2.22
C ALA A 115 -12.28 11.19 -1.50
N LEU A 116 -12.64 12.08 -0.57
CA LEU A 116 -11.69 12.88 0.20
C LEU A 116 -10.93 12.08 1.27
N LYS A 117 -11.55 11.06 1.86
CA LYS A 117 -10.91 10.18 2.86
C LYS A 117 -10.22 8.96 2.25
N MET A 118 -10.45 8.67 0.97
CA MET A 118 -9.92 7.48 0.30
C MET A 118 -8.39 7.34 0.35
N PRO A 119 -7.58 8.40 0.14
CA PRO A 119 -6.12 8.30 0.27
C PRO A 119 -5.70 7.78 1.65
N PHE A 120 -6.37 8.23 2.71
CA PHE A 120 -6.11 7.80 4.08
C PHE A 120 -6.53 6.34 4.32
N TYR A 121 -7.75 5.96 3.91
CA TYR A 121 -8.21 4.58 4.06
C TYR A 121 -7.34 3.57 3.31
N ARG A 122 -6.88 3.91 2.10
CA ARG A 122 -5.94 3.07 1.35
C ARG A 122 -4.62 2.90 2.11
N SER A 123 -4.04 3.99 2.62
CA SER A 123 -2.80 3.92 3.39
C SER A 123 -2.96 3.07 4.64
N LEU A 124 -4.12 3.13 5.31
CA LEU A 124 -4.42 2.29 6.46
C LEU A 124 -4.53 0.81 6.08
N ILE A 125 -5.28 0.48 5.01
CA ILE A 125 -5.39 -0.89 4.50
C ILE A 125 -4.01 -1.44 4.13
N SER A 126 -3.19 -0.63 3.44
CA SER A 126 -1.82 -1.00 3.07
C SER A 126 -0.96 -1.25 4.32
N ALA A 127 -0.96 -0.33 5.27
CA ALA A 127 -0.19 -0.48 6.51
C ALA A 127 -0.60 -1.73 7.29
N THR A 128 -1.90 -1.99 7.44
CA THR A 128 -2.39 -3.21 8.10
C THR A 128 -1.97 -4.47 7.35
N ASN A 129 -2.09 -4.49 6.02
CA ASN A 129 -1.67 -5.63 5.22
C ASN A 129 -0.17 -5.92 5.37
N TRP A 130 0.64 -4.86 5.39
CA TRP A 130 2.08 -4.95 5.60
C TRP A 130 2.46 -5.43 7.00
N LEU A 131 1.77 -4.95 8.04
CA LEU A 131 2.00 -5.42 9.41
C LEU A 131 1.68 -6.91 9.56
N LEU A 132 0.56 -7.36 9.01
CA LEU A 132 0.19 -8.77 9.04
C LEU A 132 1.17 -9.62 8.21
N GLY A 133 1.55 -9.15 7.02
CA GLY A 133 2.58 -9.80 6.19
C GLY A 133 3.93 -9.89 6.90
N SER A 134 4.32 -8.86 7.65
CA SER A 134 5.53 -8.88 8.47
C SER A 134 5.47 -9.95 9.56
N VAL A 135 4.34 -10.10 10.25
CA VAL A 135 4.18 -11.14 11.28
C VAL A 135 4.33 -12.52 10.65
N VAL A 136 3.65 -12.78 9.53
CA VAL A 136 3.75 -14.07 8.82
C VAL A 136 5.17 -14.31 8.32
N PHE A 137 5.84 -13.29 7.79
CA PHE A 137 7.23 -13.41 7.33
C PHE A 137 8.18 -13.77 8.47
N ILE A 138 8.10 -13.06 9.61
CA ILE A 138 8.94 -13.33 10.79
C ILE A 138 8.73 -14.76 11.30
N VAL A 139 7.48 -15.22 11.37
CA VAL A 139 7.15 -16.59 11.78
C VAL A 139 7.69 -17.61 10.77
N ALA A 140 7.53 -17.35 9.47
CA ALA A 140 8.03 -18.23 8.41
C ALA A 140 9.57 -18.31 8.38
N SER A 141 10.27 -17.21 8.68
CA SER A 141 11.72 -17.15 8.74
C SER A 141 12.31 -17.57 10.09
N TRP A 142 11.48 -17.78 11.12
CA TRP A 142 11.93 -18.05 12.50
C TRP A 142 12.98 -19.16 12.63
N PRO A 143 12.87 -20.31 11.93
CA PRO A 143 13.86 -21.39 12.07
C PRO A 143 15.26 -21.02 11.60
N VAL A 144 15.37 -20.03 10.70
CA VAL A 144 16.63 -19.64 10.02
C VAL A 144 17.15 -18.30 10.53
N ALA A 145 16.27 -17.41 10.98
CA ALA A 145 16.58 -16.00 11.26
C ALA A 145 16.08 -15.51 12.64
N SER A 146 16.01 -16.39 13.64
CA SER A 146 15.49 -16.03 14.98
C SER A 146 16.26 -14.87 15.64
N LYS A 147 17.59 -14.82 15.47
CA LYS A 147 18.44 -13.72 15.96
C LYS A 147 18.18 -12.39 15.24
N SER A 148 17.80 -12.45 13.96
CA SER A 148 17.56 -11.29 13.11
C SER A 148 16.10 -10.82 13.16
N ALA A 149 15.22 -11.46 13.95
CA ALA A 149 13.80 -11.12 14.01
C ALA A 149 13.49 -9.64 14.33
N PRO A 150 14.20 -8.98 15.28
CA PRO A 150 14.00 -7.54 15.50
C PRO A 150 14.39 -6.70 14.29
N VAL A 151 15.48 -7.07 13.60
CA VAL A 151 15.96 -6.39 12.40
C VAL A 151 14.97 -6.55 11.26
N VAL A 152 14.42 -7.76 11.09
CA VAL A 152 13.34 -8.03 10.13
C VAL A 152 12.12 -7.17 10.43
N ALA A 153 11.68 -7.09 11.68
CA ALA A 153 10.52 -6.29 12.07
C ALA A 153 10.70 -4.79 11.78
N VAL A 154 11.90 -4.24 12.01
CA VAL A 154 12.18 -2.83 11.67
C VAL A 154 12.26 -2.66 10.15
N ALA A 155 12.94 -3.56 9.44
CA ALA A 155 13.07 -3.48 7.98
C ALA A 155 11.70 -3.55 7.29
N THR A 156 10.84 -4.48 7.70
CA THR A 156 9.46 -4.57 7.19
C THR A 156 8.63 -3.36 7.57
N GLY A 157 8.81 -2.79 8.77
CA GLY A 157 8.19 -1.53 9.18
C GLY A 157 8.59 -0.34 8.30
N LEU A 158 9.86 -0.25 7.91
CA LEU A 158 10.35 0.75 6.96
C LEU A 158 9.75 0.53 5.57
N GLY A 159 9.67 -0.71 5.09
CA GLY A 159 9.00 -1.07 3.84
C GLY A 159 7.51 -0.75 3.83
N ALA A 160 6.83 -1.03 4.94
CA ALA A 160 5.42 -0.70 5.17
C ALA A 160 5.20 0.82 5.11
N THR A 161 6.06 1.58 5.79
CA THR A 161 6.03 3.04 5.80
C THR A 161 6.24 3.60 4.39
N ALA A 162 7.28 3.14 3.68
CA ALA A 162 7.55 3.57 2.31
C ALA A 162 6.38 3.27 1.37
N THR A 163 5.82 2.05 1.44
CA THR A 163 4.67 1.64 0.63
C THR A 163 3.44 2.49 0.91
N ALA A 164 3.12 2.71 2.20
CA ALA A 164 1.97 3.50 2.62
C ALA A 164 2.09 4.97 2.17
N ILE A 165 3.30 5.54 2.21
CA ILE A 165 3.59 6.91 1.74
C ILE A 165 3.45 7.01 0.22
N ILE A 166 4.07 6.10 -0.54
CA ILE A 166 3.98 6.07 -2.00
C ILE A 166 2.51 5.93 -2.41
N GLY A 167 1.79 4.99 -1.77
CA GLY A 167 0.38 4.79 -2.01
C GLY A 167 -0.49 6.00 -1.65
N TYR A 168 -0.17 6.70 -0.56
CA TYR A 168 -0.85 7.94 -0.19
C TYR A 168 -0.70 9.01 -1.27
N LEU A 169 0.55 9.32 -1.64
CA LEU A 169 0.88 10.39 -2.58
C LEU A 169 0.33 10.10 -3.98
N GLN A 170 0.39 8.85 -4.43
CA GLN A 170 -0.25 8.43 -5.68
C GLN A 170 -1.77 8.59 -5.64
N SER A 171 -2.41 8.18 -4.53
CA SER A 171 -3.85 8.33 -4.38
C SER A 171 -4.28 9.78 -4.40
N GLU A 172 -3.56 10.65 -3.70
CA GLU A 172 -3.82 12.09 -3.69
C GLU A 172 -3.68 12.68 -5.11
N ARG A 173 -2.63 12.33 -5.85
CA ARG A 173 -2.42 12.80 -7.23
C ARG A 173 -3.53 12.35 -8.18
N VAL A 174 -3.91 11.07 -8.12
CA VAL A 174 -4.91 10.48 -9.01
C VAL A 174 -6.31 10.97 -8.68
N LEU A 175 -6.62 11.17 -7.39
CA LEU A 175 -7.94 11.64 -6.94
C LEU A 175 -8.09 13.16 -6.92
N ARG A 176 -7.01 13.94 -7.11
CA ARG A 176 -7.06 15.41 -7.14
C ARG A 176 -8.13 15.97 -8.10
N PRO A 177 -8.25 15.55 -9.37
CA PRO A 177 -9.28 16.07 -10.27
C PRO A 177 -10.69 15.77 -9.77
N VAL A 178 -10.90 14.59 -9.17
CA VAL A 178 -12.18 14.17 -8.57
C VAL A 178 -12.49 15.02 -7.34
N ALA A 179 -11.49 15.30 -6.49
CA ALA A 179 -11.64 16.17 -5.35
C ALA A 179 -11.99 17.60 -5.77
N VAL A 180 -11.35 18.14 -6.82
CA VAL A 180 -11.69 19.46 -7.37
C VAL A 180 -13.13 19.50 -7.87
N ALA A 181 -13.58 18.50 -8.64
CA ALA A 181 -14.96 18.42 -9.10
C ALA A 181 -15.95 18.39 -7.92
N ALA A 182 -15.66 17.60 -6.89
CA ALA A 182 -16.47 17.54 -5.69
C ALA A 182 -16.46 18.85 -4.90
N LEU A 183 -15.36 19.61 -4.92
CA LEU A 183 -15.24 20.91 -4.24
C LEU A 183 -15.99 22.06 -4.90
N ARG A 184 -16.40 21.92 -6.17
CA ARG A 184 -17.22 22.93 -6.87
C ARG A 184 -18.57 23.20 -6.21
N GLY A 185 -19.08 22.25 -5.41
CA GLY A 185 -20.30 22.39 -4.61
C GLY A 185 -20.13 23.05 -3.24
N GLY A 186 -18.98 23.67 -2.93
CA GLY A 186 -18.70 24.38 -1.66
C GLY A 186 -18.16 23.47 -0.55
N VAL A 187 -17.05 23.83 0.12
CA VAL A 187 -16.25 22.95 1.01
C VAL A 187 -17.09 22.37 2.18
N PRO A 188 -17.10 21.05 2.44
CA PRO A 188 -17.79 20.50 3.61
C PRO A 188 -17.08 20.96 4.90
N GLU A 189 -17.83 21.34 5.93
CA GLU A 189 -17.28 21.84 7.21
C GLU A 189 -16.30 20.86 7.87
N SER A 190 -16.48 19.54 7.66
CA SER A 190 -15.61 18.50 8.23
C SER A 190 -14.35 18.20 7.39
N PHE A 191 -14.12 18.87 6.27
CA PHE A 191 -12.99 18.57 5.38
C PHE A 191 -11.83 19.53 5.57
N HIS A 192 -10.70 18.98 6.03
CA HIS A 192 -9.42 19.67 6.05
C HIS A 192 -8.60 19.18 4.86
N ALA A 193 -8.25 20.09 3.95
CA ALA A 193 -7.45 19.76 2.79
C ALA A 193 -6.06 19.24 3.22
N PRO A 194 -5.52 18.18 2.59
CA PRO A 194 -4.16 17.73 2.83
C PRO A 194 -3.17 18.88 2.64
N GLY A 195 -2.52 19.27 3.74
CA GLY A 195 -1.60 20.41 3.76
C GLY A 195 -0.34 20.16 2.92
N VAL A 196 0.25 21.24 2.42
CA VAL A 196 1.57 21.21 1.75
C VAL A 196 2.63 20.59 2.66
N ILE A 197 2.55 20.90 3.96
CA ILE A 197 3.45 20.38 4.99
C ILE A 197 3.41 18.85 5.04
N LEU A 198 2.22 18.23 5.05
CA LEU A 198 2.11 16.78 5.09
C LEU A 198 2.83 16.15 3.89
N ARG A 199 2.57 16.62 2.67
CA ARG A 199 3.25 16.10 1.46
C ARG A 199 4.76 16.25 1.54
N GLN A 200 5.23 17.39 2.03
CA GLN A 200 6.66 17.67 2.17
C GLN A 200 7.32 16.74 3.19
N VAL A 201 6.67 16.53 4.34
CA VAL A 201 7.14 15.61 5.40
C VAL A 201 7.13 14.17 4.89
N LEU A 202 6.05 13.72 4.25
CA LEU A 202 5.99 12.36 3.71
C LEU A 202 7.07 12.11 2.65
N THR A 203 7.30 13.09 1.77
CA THR A 203 8.36 13.01 0.76
C THR A 203 9.74 12.97 1.41
N TRP A 204 9.99 13.80 2.42
CA TRP A 204 11.24 13.81 3.18
C TRP A 204 11.47 12.50 3.96
N VAL A 205 10.43 11.93 4.58
CA VAL A 205 10.50 10.62 5.23
C VAL A 205 10.89 9.55 4.21
N LEU A 206 10.29 9.57 3.01
CA LEU A 206 10.58 8.60 1.97
C LEU A 206 12.01 8.74 1.40
N SER A 207 12.48 9.98 1.16
CA SER A 207 13.78 10.23 0.54
C SER A 207 14.96 10.16 1.51
N THR A 208 14.72 10.46 2.79
CA THR A 208 15.79 10.66 3.77
C THR A 208 15.56 9.81 5.02
N GLY A 209 14.38 9.90 5.64
CA GLY A 209 14.09 9.18 6.89
C GLY A 209 14.26 7.66 6.76
N VAL A 210 13.59 7.06 5.77
CA VAL A 210 13.64 5.62 5.51
C VAL A 210 15.06 5.15 5.16
N PRO A 211 15.78 5.77 4.20
CA PRO A 211 17.17 5.39 3.92
C PRO A 211 18.12 5.53 5.11
N VAL A 212 18.03 6.63 5.87
CA VAL A 212 18.90 6.84 7.05
C VAL A 212 18.61 5.79 8.12
N LEU A 213 17.34 5.49 8.40
CA LEU A 213 16.98 4.45 9.37
C LEU A 213 17.44 3.06 8.91
N ALA A 214 17.38 2.76 7.62
CA ALA A 214 17.91 1.52 7.06
C ALA A 214 19.44 1.43 7.25
N ILE A 215 20.18 2.51 7.00
CA ILE A 215 21.64 2.56 7.23
C ILE A 215 21.96 2.35 8.71
N VAL A 216 21.27 3.06 9.61
CA VAL A 216 21.44 2.90 11.06
C VAL A 216 21.16 1.46 11.48
N LEU A 217 20.10 0.85 10.95
CA LEU A 217 19.76 -0.54 11.23
C LEU A 217 20.86 -1.50 10.76
N ALA A 218 21.43 -1.30 9.58
CA ALA A 218 22.56 -2.10 9.07
C ALA A 218 23.80 -1.98 9.96
N LEU A 219 24.14 -0.76 10.40
CA LEU A 219 25.27 -0.51 11.30
C LEU A 219 25.07 -1.16 12.67
N VAL A 220 23.86 -1.07 13.21
CA VAL A 220 23.50 -1.69 14.48
C VAL A 220 23.57 -3.21 14.37
N ALA A 221 23.00 -3.80 13.32
CA ALA A 221 23.09 -5.24 13.05
C ALA A 221 24.55 -5.70 12.95
N SER A 222 25.39 -4.96 12.22
CA SER A 222 26.83 -5.25 12.12
C SER A 222 27.55 -5.21 13.47
N LYS A 223 27.26 -4.24 14.33
CA LYS A 223 27.85 -4.21 15.68
C LYS A 223 27.40 -5.37 16.55
N PHE A 224 26.12 -5.73 16.51
CA PHE A 224 25.63 -6.90 17.25
C PHE A 224 26.27 -8.20 16.76
N ALA A 225 26.49 -8.33 15.45
CA ALA A 225 27.18 -9.49 14.89
C ALA A 225 28.65 -9.55 15.37
N ILE A 226 29.39 -8.44 15.34
CA ILE A 226 30.77 -8.38 15.87
C ILE A 226 30.82 -8.78 17.34
N LEU A 227 29.86 -8.33 18.16
CA LEU A 227 29.81 -8.65 19.59
C LEU A 227 29.44 -10.11 19.89
N THR A 228 28.80 -10.80 18.94
CA THR A 228 28.33 -12.18 19.12
C THR A 228 29.13 -13.20 18.29
N ALA A 229 30.14 -12.73 17.55
CA ALA A 229 31.05 -13.59 16.81
C ALA A 229 31.88 -14.46 17.79
N PRO A 230 31.99 -15.78 17.54
CA PRO A 230 32.82 -16.63 18.38
C PRO A 230 34.29 -16.18 18.33
N PRO A 231 35.07 -16.30 19.43
CA PRO A 231 36.42 -15.74 19.55
C PRO A 231 37.49 -16.31 18.59
N ASN A 232 37.10 -17.17 17.64
CA ASN A 232 38.01 -18.00 16.85
C ASN A 232 37.81 -17.84 15.33
N ALA A 233 37.18 -16.75 14.86
CA ALA A 233 37.05 -16.42 13.44
C ALA A 233 38.16 -15.47 12.99
#